data_AF-A0A914K4V4-F1
#
_entry.id   AF-A0A914K4V4-F1
#
_cell.length_a   1.000
_cell.length_b   1.000
_cell.length_c   1.000
_cell.angle_alpha   90.00
_cell.angle_beta   90.00
_cell.angle_gamma   90.00
#
_symmetry.space_group_name_H-M   'P 1'
#
loop_
_entity.id
_entity.type
_entity.pdbx_description
1 polymer ?
#
loop_
_entity_poly.entity_id
_entity_poly.type
_entity_poly.pdbx_seq_one_letter_code
_entity_poly.pdbx_strand_id
1 'polypeptide(L)'
;MDAKLKKLLKQYDVFEKAENNKLRCVLTKHEVPSRFDDVKTYIETPKFQNAYGVSQIMQEHPDLFEDIGDGFVKCAITGRKIAKKSDDLKRYLNGKSFKEAVNRAQQELNNMLHHEDEDNDEEAGLEDINSDEEMEEEVEDEDDDEDVEADEDVHMSSEKEETPPPPSRPGRKRPVAATGNLKLKPNGRAKKKKN
;
A
#
# COMPACT_ATOMS: atom_id res chain seq x y z
N MET A 1 14.73 -22.53 24.66
CA MET A 1 13.93 -22.01 23.53
C MET A 1 13.08 -23.14 22.97
N ASP A 2 11.76 -22.96 22.98
CA ASP A 2 10.78 -23.95 22.55
C ASP A 2 10.96 -24.35 21.08
N ALA A 3 10.76 -25.64 20.79
CA ALA A 3 10.85 -26.15 19.42
C ALA A 3 9.83 -25.50 18.47
N LYS A 4 8.65 -25.13 18.99
CA LYS A 4 7.60 -24.42 18.24
C LYS A 4 8.03 -23.00 17.86
N LEU A 5 8.62 -22.27 18.80
CA LEU A 5 9.13 -20.92 18.56
C LEU A 5 10.24 -20.93 17.51
N LYS A 6 11.16 -21.90 17.57
CA LYS A 6 12.21 -22.03 16.54
C LYS A 6 11.65 -22.25 15.13
N LYS A 7 10.55 -23.00 14.99
CA LYS A 7 9.89 -23.18 13.68
C LYS A 7 9.26 -21.87 13.20
N LEU A 8 8.63 -21.12 14.10
CA LEU A 8 8.02 -19.83 13.79
C LEU A 8 9.07 -18.80 13.35
N LEU A 9 10.20 -18.73 14.06
CA LEU A 9 11.31 -17.84 13.71
C LEU A 9 11.98 -18.20 12.37
N LYS A 10 11.98 -19.49 11.99
CA LYS A 10 12.45 -19.90 10.66
C LYS A 10 11.51 -19.50 9.52
N GLN A 11 10.21 -19.35 9.83
CA GLN A 11 9.23 -18.92 8.84
C GLN A 11 9.29 -17.40 8.60
N TYR A 12 9.68 -16.64 9.62
CA TYR A 12 9.75 -15.18 9.58
C TYR A 12 11.17 -14.72 9.93
N ASP A 13 12.01 -14.50 8.92
CA ASP A 13 13.41 -14.09 9.07
C ASP A 13 13.59 -12.60 9.41
N VAL A 14 12.61 -12.03 10.13
CA VAL A 14 12.54 -10.60 10.47
C VAL A 14 12.74 -10.35 11.96
N PHE A 15 13.01 -11.41 12.74
CA PHE A 15 13.19 -11.34 14.18
C PHE A 15 14.65 -11.58 14.57
N GLU A 16 15.24 -10.60 15.22
CA GLU A 16 16.57 -10.67 15.80
C GLU A 16 16.49 -10.89 17.31
N LYS A 17 17.51 -11.53 17.89
CA LYS A 17 17.61 -11.67 19.35
C LYS A 17 18.13 -10.37 19.93
N ALA A 18 17.35 -9.74 20.81
CA ALA A 18 17.76 -8.57 21.58
C ALA A 18 18.34 -8.96 22.93
N GLU A 19 18.94 -8.00 23.62
CA GLU A 19 19.39 -8.16 25.00
C GLU A 19 18.20 -8.46 25.92
N ASN A 20 18.41 -9.30 26.94
CA ASN A 20 17.40 -9.74 27.92
C ASN A 20 16.36 -10.78 27.46
N ASN A 21 16.73 -11.71 26.57
CA ASN A 21 15.83 -12.78 26.09
C ASN A 21 14.55 -12.25 25.41
N LYS A 22 14.63 -11.07 24.80
CA LYS A 22 13.58 -10.51 23.95
C LYS A 22 13.94 -10.70 22.48
N LEU A 23 12.93 -10.63 21.63
CA LEU A 23 13.05 -10.65 20.18
C LEU A 23 12.69 -9.26 19.65
N ARG A 24 13.53 -8.69 18.81
CA ARG A 24 13.27 -7.42 18.14
C ARG A 24 12.84 -7.72 16.70
N CYS A 25 11.69 -7.20 16.29
CA CYS A 25 11.28 -7.22 14.90
C CYS A 25 12.04 -6.12 14.15
N VAL A 26 12.82 -6.48 13.13
CA VAL A 26 13.63 -5.53 12.35
C VAL A 26 12.75 -4.52 11.60
N LEU A 27 11.59 -4.98 11.11
CA LEU A 27 10.68 -4.17 10.29
C LEU A 27 9.99 -3.06 11.09
N THR A 28 9.52 -3.39 12.29
CA THR A 28 8.73 -2.47 13.13
C THR A 28 9.52 -1.88 14.29
N LYS A 29 10.73 -2.38 14.52
CA LYS A 29 11.59 -2.09 15.69
C LYS A 29 10.94 -2.42 17.05
N HIS A 30 9.86 -3.20 17.05
CA HIS A 30 9.15 -3.57 18.27
C HIS A 30 9.82 -4.76 18.97
N GLU A 31 9.91 -4.71 20.30
CA GLU A 31 10.47 -5.77 21.13
C GLU A 31 9.37 -6.62 21.75
N VAL A 32 9.45 -7.94 21.54
CA VAL A 32 8.49 -8.94 22.01
C VAL A 32 9.22 -9.94 22.91
N PRO A 33 8.63 -10.40 24.02
CA PRO A 33 9.22 -11.48 24.82
C PRO A 33 9.45 -12.75 23.98
N SER A 34 10.50 -13.53 24.28
CA SER A 34 10.79 -14.82 23.64
C SER A 34 9.77 -15.94 23.97
N ARG A 35 8.53 -15.62 24.33
CA ARG A 35 7.46 -16.60 24.57
C ARG A 35 6.69 -16.83 23.28
N PHE A 36 6.34 -18.08 23.02
CA PHE A 36 5.65 -18.46 21.79
C PHE A 36 4.31 -17.72 21.59
N ASP A 37 3.50 -17.62 22.65
CA ASP A 37 2.18 -17.00 22.56
C ASP A 37 2.29 -15.50 22.26
N ASP A 38 3.21 -14.79 22.92
CA ASP A 38 3.45 -13.36 22.70
C ASP A 38 3.88 -13.08 21.25
N VAL A 39 4.81 -13.88 20.72
CA VAL A 39 5.28 -13.75 19.33
C VAL A 39 4.16 -14.07 18.34
N LYS A 40 3.36 -15.11 18.61
CA LYS A 40 2.23 -15.47 17.75
C LYS A 40 1.18 -14.36 17.70
N THR A 41 0.78 -13.84 18.86
CA THR A 41 -0.16 -12.73 18.95
C THR A 41 0.38 -11.49 18.25
N TYR A 42 1.68 -11.22 18.37
CA TYR A 42 2.32 -10.12 17.68
C TYR A 42 2.28 -10.26 16.15
N ILE A 43 2.57 -11.45 15.62
CA ILE A 43 2.51 -11.73 14.17
C ILE A 43 1.08 -11.57 13.61
N GLU A 44 0.06 -11.87 14.41
CA GLU A 44 -1.34 -11.68 14.04
C GLU A 44 -1.78 -10.21 14.03
N THR A 45 -0.96 -9.28 14.57
CA THR A 45 -1.32 -7.86 14.59
C THR A 45 -1.26 -7.24 13.18
N PRO A 46 -2.16 -6.28 12.87
CA PRO A 46 -2.17 -5.60 11.58
C PRO A 46 -0.88 -4.80 11.34
N LYS A 47 -0.22 -4.32 12.40
CA LYS A 47 1.06 -3.62 12.30
C LYS A 47 2.15 -4.52 11.72
N PHE A 48 2.25 -5.76 12.22
CA PHE A 48 3.21 -6.73 11.69
C PHE A 48 2.86 -7.17 10.28
N GLN A 49 1.59 -7.54 10.05
CA GLN A 49 1.13 -8.00 8.73
C GLN A 49 1.37 -6.96 7.64
N ASN A 50 1.10 -5.68 7.92
CA ASN A 50 1.36 -4.60 6.98
C ASN A 50 2.86 -4.44 6.71
N ALA A 51 3.69 -4.34 7.75
CA ALA A 51 5.13 -4.16 7.59
C ALA A 51 5.78 -5.35 6.86
N TYR A 52 5.38 -6.57 7.21
CA TYR A 52 5.86 -7.79 6.58
C TYR A 52 5.41 -7.89 5.11
N GLY A 53 4.15 -7.58 4.81
CA GLY A 53 3.64 -7.57 3.44
C GLY A 53 4.33 -6.54 2.56
N VAL A 54 4.61 -5.34 3.09
CA VAL A 54 5.40 -4.31 2.38
C VAL A 54 6.81 -4.83 2.11
N SER A 55 7.48 -5.41 3.11
CA SER A 55 8.84 -5.96 2.95
C SER A 55 8.89 -7.07 1.89
N GLN A 56 7.88 -7.93 1.80
CA GLN A 56 7.82 -8.96 0.76
C GLN A 56 7.68 -8.36 -0.64
N ILE A 57 6.80 -7.37 -0.80
CA ILE A 57 6.58 -6.71 -2.10
C ILE A 57 7.85 -5.97 -2.54
N MET A 58 8.53 -5.27 -1.63
CA MET A 58 9.79 -4.59 -1.96
C MET A 58 10.92 -5.57 -2.28
N GLN A 59 10.94 -6.77 -1.68
CA GLN A 59 11.91 -7.81 -2.02
C GLN A 59 11.62 -8.48 -3.36
N GLU A 60 10.34 -8.66 -3.71
CA GLU A 60 9.91 -9.22 -5.00
C GLU A 60 10.13 -8.23 -6.15
N HIS A 61 10.04 -6.94 -5.85
CA HIS A 61 10.07 -5.86 -6.83
C HIS A 61 11.01 -4.71 -6.38
N PRO A 62 12.34 -4.95 -6.27
CA PRO A 62 13.28 -3.96 -5.75
C PRO A 62 13.45 -2.74 -6.67
N ASP A 63 13.40 -2.95 -7.99
CA ASP A 63 13.62 -1.89 -8.98
C ASP A 63 12.38 -1.01 -9.21
N LEU A 64 11.24 -1.45 -8.69
CA LEU A 64 9.94 -0.82 -8.90
C LEU A 64 9.60 0.20 -7.84
N PHE A 65 10.06 0.00 -6.60
CA PHE A 65 9.66 0.81 -5.46
C PHE A 65 10.87 1.43 -4.77
N GLU A 66 10.90 2.75 -4.76
CA GLU A 66 11.90 3.53 -4.03
C GLU A 66 11.28 4.09 -2.74
N ASP A 67 11.94 3.91 -1.60
CA ASP A 67 11.48 4.48 -0.33
C ASP A 67 11.86 5.96 -0.26
N ILE A 68 10.86 6.85 -0.30
CA ILE A 68 11.08 8.30 -0.26
C ILE A 68 11.10 8.82 1.18
N GLY A 69 10.78 7.97 2.17
CA GLY A 69 10.52 8.42 3.54
C GLY A 69 9.05 8.78 3.78
N ASP A 70 8.76 9.26 4.99
CA ASP A 70 7.42 9.70 5.43
C ASP A 70 6.29 8.67 5.35
N GLY A 71 6.64 7.38 5.22
CA GLY A 71 5.66 6.31 5.06
C GLY A 71 5.06 6.25 3.66
N PHE A 72 5.76 6.76 2.65
CA PHE A 72 5.42 6.63 1.23
C PHE A 72 6.55 5.98 0.44
N VAL A 73 6.19 5.33 -0.66
CA VAL A 73 7.10 4.75 -1.63
C VAL A 73 6.79 5.32 -3.01
N LYS A 74 7.81 5.59 -3.83
CA LYS A 74 7.66 5.99 -5.23
C LYS A 74 7.65 4.75 -6.11
N CYS A 75 6.74 4.69 -7.06
CA CYS A 75 6.87 3.75 -8.17
C CYS A 75 7.86 4.32 -9.20
N ALA A 76 8.92 3.59 -9.53
CA ALA A 76 9.92 4.00 -10.52
C ALA A 76 9.32 4.11 -11.93
N ILE A 77 8.38 3.23 -12.29
CA ILE A 77 7.78 3.19 -13.64
C ILE A 77 6.83 4.37 -13.88
N THR A 78 5.94 4.65 -12.92
CA THR A 78 4.90 5.69 -13.10
C THR A 78 5.22 7.00 -12.42
N GLY A 79 6.26 7.04 -11.57
CA GLY A 79 6.58 8.17 -10.70
C GLY A 79 5.62 8.43 -9.54
N ARG A 80 4.51 7.67 -9.41
CA ARG A 80 3.48 7.92 -8.38
C ARG A 80 3.96 7.60 -6.97
N LYS A 81 3.59 8.45 -6.02
CA LYS A 81 3.75 8.22 -4.57
C LYS A 81 2.60 7.34 -4.06
N ILE A 82 2.92 6.28 -3.35
CA ILE A 82 1.98 5.29 -2.82
C ILE A 82 2.22 5.15 -1.32
N ALA A 83 1.17 5.02 -0.53
CA ALA A 83 1.32 4.78 0.91
C ALA A 83 2.05 3.46 1.18
N LYS A 84 2.93 3.44 2.20
CA LYS A 84 3.69 2.27 2.65
C LYS A 84 2.81 1.30 3.44
N LYS A 85 1.74 0.83 2.80
CA LYS A 85 0.78 -0.14 3.31
C LYS A 85 0.69 -1.30 2.32
N SER A 86 0.64 -2.52 2.86
CA SER A 86 0.63 -3.72 2.01
C SER A 86 -0.57 -3.77 1.08
N ASP A 87 -1.74 -3.31 1.52
CA ASP A 87 -2.97 -3.33 0.71
C ASP A 87 -2.89 -2.35 -0.46
N ASP A 88 -2.45 -1.11 -0.19
CA ASP A 88 -2.30 -0.06 -1.21
C ASP A 88 -1.28 -0.46 -2.29
N LEU A 89 -0.15 -1.06 -1.90
CA LEU A 89 0.84 -1.56 -2.86
C LEU A 89 0.29 -2.70 -3.71
N LYS A 90 -0.42 -3.66 -3.12
CA LYS A 90 -1.05 -4.75 -3.88
C LYS A 90 -2.12 -4.24 -4.82
N ARG A 91 -2.94 -3.30 -4.38
CA ARG A 91 -3.98 -2.67 -5.21
C ARG A 91 -3.36 -1.90 -6.36
N TYR A 92 -2.26 -1.21 -6.10
CA TYR A 92 -1.51 -0.46 -7.11
C TYR A 92 -0.88 -1.38 -8.16
N LEU A 93 -0.17 -2.44 -7.75
CA LEU A 93 0.43 -3.44 -8.66
C LEU A 93 -0.62 -4.15 -9.53
N ASN A 94 -1.79 -4.43 -8.98
CA ASN A 94 -2.89 -5.04 -9.72
C ASN A 94 -3.71 -4.03 -10.52
N GLY A 95 -3.44 -2.73 -10.36
CA GLY A 95 -4.14 -1.64 -11.00
C GLY A 95 -3.94 -1.60 -12.50
N LYS A 96 -4.97 -1.14 -13.22
CA LYS A 96 -4.94 -0.99 -14.69
C LYS A 96 -3.82 -0.05 -15.14
N SER A 97 -3.69 1.10 -14.48
CA SER A 97 -2.68 2.11 -14.79
C SER A 97 -1.25 1.59 -14.68
N PHE A 98 -0.96 0.78 -13.66
CA PHE A 98 0.36 0.19 -13.49
C PHE A 98 0.67 -0.81 -14.61
N LYS A 99 -0.28 -1.70 -14.94
CA LYS A 99 -0.12 -2.68 -16.03
C LYS A 99 0.08 -2.02 -17.39
N GLU A 100 -0.66 -0.95 -17.67
CA GLU A 100 -0.50 -0.17 -18.90
C GLU A 100 0.87 0.52 -18.96
N ALA A 101 1.34 1.10 -17.85
CA ALA A 101 2.65 1.73 -17.78
C ALA A 101 3.80 0.72 -17.94
N VAL A 102 3.70 -0.46 -17.32
CA VAL A 102 4.68 -1.54 -17.51
C VAL A 102 4.70 -1.99 -18.98
N ASN A 103 3.53 -2.18 -19.59
CA ASN A 103 3.44 -2.59 -20.99
C ASN A 103 4.05 -1.54 -21.91
N ARG A 104 3.74 -0.25 -21.69
CA ARG A 104 4.32 0.87 -22.44
C ARG A 104 5.84 0.92 -22.32
N ALA A 105 6.37 0.85 -21.10
CA ALA A 105 7.81 0.84 -20.88
C ALA A 105 8.50 -0.36 -21.59
N GLN A 106 7.85 -1.52 -21.60
CA GLN A 106 8.35 -2.69 -22.31
C GLN A 106 8.30 -2.53 -23.83
N GLN A 107 7.25 -1.89 -24.37
CA GLN A 107 7.15 -1.57 -25.80
C GLN A 107 8.24 -0.58 -26.22
N GLU A 108 8.46 0.49 -25.45
CA GLU A 108 9.50 1.48 -25.73
C GLU A 108 10.90 0.84 -25.74
N LEU A 109 11.18 -0.06 -24.78
CA LEU A 109 12.43 -0.83 -24.76
C LEU A 109 12.58 -1.73 -26.00
N ASN A 110 11.51 -2.40 -26.42
CA ASN A 110 11.54 -3.27 -27.60
C ASN A 110 11.74 -2.47 -28.89
N ASN A 111 11.13 -1.28 -28.99
CA ASN A 111 11.29 -0.40 -30.14
C ASN A 111 12.73 0.13 -30.26
N MET A 112 13.37 0.49 -29.13
CA MET A 112 14.78 0.91 -29.13
C MET A 112 15.73 -0.21 -29.59
N LEU A 113 15.46 -1.45 -29.18
CA LEU A 113 16.25 -2.62 -29.60
C LEU A 113 16.10 -2.99 -31.08
N HIS A 114 14.97 -2.62 -31.71
CA HIS A 114 14.69 -2.94 -33.11
C HIS A 114 15.10 -1.84 -34.09
N HIS A 115 15.69 -0.73 -33.64
CA HIS A 115 16.13 0.36 -34.51
C HIS A 115 17.62 0.31 -34.89
N GLU A 116 18.31 -0.80 -34.63
CA GLU A 116 19.75 -0.95 -34.95
C GLU A 116 20.04 -1.81 -36.20
N ASP A 117 19.02 -2.26 -36.95
CA ASP A 117 19.19 -3.15 -38.13
C ASP A 117 18.71 -2.55 -39.47
N GLU A 118 18.45 -1.24 -39.57
CA GLU A 118 18.08 -0.57 -40.85
C GLU A 118 19.04 0.55 -41.28
N ASP A 119 20.34 0.42 -40.97
CA ASP A 119 21.40 1.17 -41.63
C ASP A 119 22.19 0.25 -42.58
N ASN A 120 21.53 -0.27 -43.63
CA ASN A 120 22.23 -0.73 -44.84
C ASN A 120 21.32 -0.69 -46.08
N ASP A 121 21.69 0.20 -47.02
CA ASP A 121 21.14 0.39 -48.38
C ASP A 121 19.71 0.97 -48.43
N GLU A 122 19.40 2.13 -49.02
CA GLU A 122 19.88 2.65 -50.30
C GLU A 122 19.83 4.19 -50.37
N GLU A 123 20.84 4.73 -51.05
CA GLU A 123 20.86 6.04 -51.69
C GLU A 123 19.64 6.21 -52.63
N ALA A 124 18.77 7.19 -52.34
CA ALA A 124 18.13 8.12 -53.31
C ALA A 124 16.76 8.60 -52.82
N GLY A 125 16.55 9.93 -52.84
CA GLY A 125 15.19 10.50 -52.79
C GLY A 125 15.05 11.76 -51.95
N LEU A 126 15.75 12.84 -52.34
CA LEU A 126 15.37 14.19 -51.92
C LEU A 126 14.04 14.54 -52.61
N GLU A 127 12.91 14.37 -51.92
CA GLU A 127 11.65 15.01 -52.29
C GLU A 127 11.05 15.74 -51.08
N ASP A 128 11.41 17.03 -51.07
CA ASP A 128 10.68 18.19 -50.57
C ASP A 128 9.18 17.96 -50.26
N ILE A 129 8.84 17.82 -48.98
CA ILE A 129 7.48 18.08 -48.46
C ILE A 129 7.60 19.09 -47.33
N ASN A 130 7.40 20.35 -47.73
CA ASN A 130 6.75 21.38 -46.92
C ASN A 130 5.39 20.85 -46.43
N SER A 131 5.20 20.75 -45.12
CA SER A 131 3.90 21.00 -44.51
C SER A 131 4.11 21.56 -43.11
N ASP A 132 4.34 22.87 -43.12
CA ASP A 132 3.84 23.83 -42.15
C ASP A 132 2.44 23.44 -41.67
N GLU A 133 2.32 22.99 -40.43
CA GLU A 133 1.10 23.13 -39.63
C GLU A 133 1.55 23.29 -38.16
N GLU A 134 1.66 24.56 -37.78
CA GLU A 134 1.74 25.03 -36.41
C GLU A 134 0.50 24.52 -35.65
N MET A 135 0.70 23.63 -34.68
CA MET A 135 -0.31 23.34 -33.67
C MET A 135 0.16 23.98 -32.37
N GLU A 136 -0.24 25.23 -32.17
CA GLU A 136 -0.20 25.91 -30.88
C GLU A 136 -1.15 25.18 -29.93
N GLU A 137 -0.60 24.34 -29.05
CA GLU A 137 -1.34 23.78 -27.93
C GLU A 137 -1.31 24.81 -26.80
N GLU A 138 -2.34 25.67 -26.75
CA GLU A 138 -2.67 26.48 -25.58
C GLU A 138 -2.97 25.54 -24.41
N VAL A 139 -1.97 25.32 -23.55
CA VAL A 139 -2.17 24.77 -22.21
C VAL A 139 -2.81 25.86 -21.36
N GLU A 140 -4.12 25.74 -21.15
CA GLU A 140 -4.83 26.43 -20.08
C GLU A 140 -4.29 25.89 -18.74
N ASP A 141 -3.42 26.66 -18.10
CA ASP A 141 -3.06 26.52 -16.69
C ASP A 141 -4.34 26.70 -15.85
N GLU A 142 -5.01 25.61 -15.50
CA GLU A 142 -6.02 25.62 -14.44
C GLU A 142 -5.31 25.81 -13.10
N ASP A 143 -5.47 27.02 -12.54
CA ASP A 143 -5.17 27.41 -11.17
C ASP A 143 -5.69 26.33 -10.17
N ASP A 144 -4.79 25.49 -9.67
CA ASP A 144 -5.02 24.69 -8.46
C ASP A 144 -4.68 25.58 -7.26
N ASP A 145 -5.73 26.26 -6.76
CA ASP A 145 -5.74 27.03 -5.53
C ASP A 145 -5.15 26.21 -4.35
N GLU A 146 -3.89 26.47 -4.02
CA GLU A 146 -3.30 26.06 -2.75
C GLU A 146 -3.97 26.83 -1.59
N ASP A 147 -5.02 26.23 -1.02
CA ASP A 147 -5.54 26.61 0.29
C ASP A 147 -4.61 26.11 1.39
N VAL A 148 -3.51 26.86 1.58
CA VAL A 148 -2.60 26.76 2.72
C VAL A 148 -3.27 27.38 3.95
N GLU A 149 -4.12 26.58 4.61
CA GLU A 149 -4.54 26.88 5.98
C GLU A 149 -3.31 26.79 6.89
N ALA A 150 -2.86 27.98 7.28
CA ALA A 150 -1.78 28.23 8.21
C ALA A 150 -2.14 27.68 9.60
N ASP A 151 -1.59 26.52 9.95
CA ASP A 151 -1.57 26.08 11.35
C ASP A 151 -0.48 26.88 12.07
N GLU A 152 -0.91 27.97 12.71
CA GLU A 152 -0.06 28.79 13.56
C GLU A 152 0.51 27.97 14.72
N ASP A 153 1.84 27.98 14.77
CA ASP A 153 2.66 27.54 15.89
C ASP A 153 2.26 28.28 17.17
N VAL A 154 1.53 27.60 18.07
CA VAL A 154 1.38 28.03 19.46
C VAL A 154 2.14 27.07 20.36
N HIS A 155 3.44 27.33 20.47
CA HIS A 155 4.29 26.78 21.52
C HIS A 155 3.79 27.24 22.90
N MET A 156 3.00 26.40 23.58
CA MET A 156 2.57 26.63 24.96
C MET A 156 3.15 25.58 25.89
N SER A 157 4.35 25.89 26.40
CA SER A 157 4.90 25.25 27.60
C SER A 157 4.05 25.66 28.80
N SER A 158 3.33 24.73 29.43
CA SER A 158 2.88 24.89 30.83
C SER A 158 2.41 23.57 31.43
N GLU A 159 3.13 23.19 32.48
CA GLU A 159 2.69 22.59 33.73
C GLU A 159 1.48 21.64 33.76
N LYS A 160 1.78 20.47 34.34
CA LYS A 160 0.92 19.36 34.68
C LYS A 160 -0.09 19.76 35.74
N GLU A 161 -1.25 20.27 35.34
CA GLU A 161 -2.43 20.36 36.20
C GLU A 161 -3.36 19.16 35.95
N GLU A 162 -3.59 18.38 37.01
CA GLU A 162 -4.57 17.29 37.05
C GLU A 162 -5.97 17.88 36.83
N THR A 163 -6.47 17.79 35.60
CA THR A 163 -7.86 18.14 35.30
C THR A 163 -8.79 17.02 35.78
N PRO A 164 -9.87 17.34 36.52
CA PRO A 164 -10.86 16.35 36.94
C PRO A 164 -11.58 15.77 35.71
N PRO A 165 -12.01 14.49 35.76
CA PRO A 165 -12.65 13.83 34.64
C PRO A 165 -13.92 14.61 34.20
N PRO A 166 -14.17 14.70 32.88
CA PRO A 166 -15.32 15.44 32.37
C PRO A 166 -16.64 14.81 32.85
N PRO A 167 -17.67 15.61 33.15
CA PRO A 167 -18.97 15.10 33.55
C PRO A 167 -19.59 14.26 32.42
N SER A 168 -20.07 13.08 32.81
CA SER A 168 -20.77 12.12 31.94
C SER A 168 -21.87 12.80 31.14
N ARG A 169 -21.64 12.95 29.82
CA ARG A 169 -22.65 13.49 28.90
C ARG A 169 -23.94 12.66 29.00
N PRO A 170 -25.12 13.28 29.21
CA PRO A 170 -26.40 12.58 29.17
C PRO A 170 -26.58 11.96 27.78
N GLY A 171 -26.90 10.67 27.78
CA GLY A 171 -26.90 9.81 26.61
C GLY A 171 -27.67 10.38 25.43
N ARG A 172 -26.94 10.63 24.32
CA ARG A 172 -27.56 10.72 22.99
C ARG A 172 -28.16 9.35 22.68
N LYS A 173 -29.49 9.28 22.74
CA LYS A 173 -30.27 8.14 22.24
C LYS A 173 -29.91 7.95 20.76
N ARG A 174 -29.13 6.92 20.45
CA ARG A 174 -28.90 6.50 19.07
C ARG A 174 -30.26 6.06 18.51
N PRO A 175 -30.68 6.52 17.33
CA PRO A 175 -31.85 5.95 16.67
C PRO A 175 -31.54 4.48 16.38
N VAL A 176 -32.31 3.58 17.01
CA VAL A 176 -32.31 2.17 16.68
C VAL A 176 -32.83 2.03 15.25
N ALA A 177 -31.94 1.68 14.33
CA ALA A 177 -32.33 1.26 13.01
C ALA A 177 -33.25 0.05 13.16
N ALA A 178 -34.48 0.18 12.66
CA ALA A 178 -35.46 -0.87 12.63
C ALA A 178 -34.88 -2.08 11.89
N THR A 179 -34.57 -3.13 12.64
CA THR A 179 -34.24 -4.44 12.10
C THR A 179 -35.46 -4.94 11.32
N GLY A 180 -35.36 -4.88 10.00
CA GLY A 180 -36.32 -5.49 9.10
C GLY A 180 -36.44 -6.99 9.39
N ASN A 181 -37.66 -7.41 9.70
CA ASN A 181 -38.09 -8.80 9.82
C ASN A 181 -37.85 -9.53 8.49
N LEU A 182 -36.67 -10.13 8.31
CA LEU A 182 -36.47 -11.15 7.28
C LEU A 182 -37.15 -12.44 7.74
N LYS A 183 -38.40 -12.59 7.29
CA LYS A 183 -39.23 -13.78 7.44
C LYS A 183 -38.61 -14.94 6.67
N LEU A 184 -37.69 -15.66 7.31
CA LEU A 184 -37.18 -16.95 6.86
C LEU A 184 -38.36 -17.93 6.76
N LYS A 185 -38.74 -18.28 5.53
CA LYS A 185 -39.71 -19.36 5.26
C LYS A 185 -39.04 -20.71 5.58
N PRO A 186 -39.65 -21.58 6.41
CA PRO A 186 -39.15 -22.93 6.61
C PRO A 186 -39.48 -23.80 5.38
N ASN A 187 -38.46 -24.18 4.61
CA ASN A 187 -38.62 -25.19 3.57
C ASN A 187 -38.73 -26.58 4.24
N GLY A 188 -39.97 -27.06 4.29
CA GLY A 188 -40.35 -28.40 3.84
C GLY A 188 -39.54 -29.59 4.38
N ARG A 189 -40.00 -30.12 5.51
CA ARG A 189 -39.64 -31.43 6.06
C ARG A 189 -40.18 -32.58 5.19
N ALA A 190 -39.26 -33.45 4.78
CA ALA A 190 -39.35 -34.91 4.56
C ALA A 190 -40.70 -35.57 4.17
N LYS A 191 -40.66 -36.37 3.09
CA LYS A 191 -41.42 -37.64 3.02
C LYS A 191 -40.52 -38.81 2.68
N LYS A 192 -40.55 -39.78 3.60
CA LYS A 192 -40.04 -41.15 3.50
C LYS A 192 -40.88 -41.99 2.51
N LYS A 193 -40.21 -43.02 1.98
CA LYS A 193 -40.67 -44.40 1.69
C LYS A 193 -41.72 -44.63 0.60
N LYS A 194 -41.30 -45.43 -0.38
CA LYS A 194 -41.88 -46.69 -0.93
C LYS A 194 -41.05 -46.97 -2.20
N ASN A 195 -40.54 -48.15 -2.53
CA ASN A 195 -40.91 -49.52 -2.20
C ASN A 195 -39.65 -50.39 -2.29
#